data_AF-A0A8K0WYI6-F1
#
_entry.id   AF-A0A8K0WYI6-F1
#
_cell.length_a   1.000
_cell.length_b   1.000
_cell.length_c   1.000
_cell.angle_alpha   90.00
_cell.angle_beta   90.00
_cell.angle_gamma   90.00
#
_symmetry.space_group_name_H-M   'P 1'
#
loop_
_entity.id
_entity.type
_entity.pdbx_description
1 polymer ?
#
loop_
_entity_poly.entity_id
_entity_poly.type
_entity_poly.pdbx_seq_one_letter_code
_entity_poly.pdbx_strand_id
1 'polypeptide(L)'
;MDDDQIDLLLERYLGLLDEYTTLRESLSKTQASMYHDIARANFSAERGIRYGPDYYDERMQASRVLTITATDADAEAAPAFASIKAPEPDAPETEGEAPAKPKSKDPLRWFGILAPQPLRQAQANAIHAVDTLIPRLATVDAEMKHVEIQIRRARKKRAKVAAAGESITAKAVAVAST
;
A
#
# COMPACT_ATOMS: atom_id res chain seq x y z
N MET A 1 -8.88 -18.52 28.25
CA MET A 1 -8.49 -19.15 26.98
C MET A 1 -9.10 -18.40 25.80
N ASP A 2 -10.43 -18.39 25.59
CA ASP A 2 -11.01 -17.59 24.48
C ASP A 2 -10.92 -16.07 24.72
N ASP A 3 -10.91 -15.60 25.97
CA ASP A 3 -10.73 -14.17 26.31
C ASP A 3 -9.30 -13.69 26.03
N ASP A 4 -8.30 -14.47 26.44
CA ASP A 4 -6.88 -14.18 26.15
C ASP A 4 -6.62 -14.08 24.63
N GLN A 5 -7.31 -14.89 23.82
CA GLN A 5 -7.23 -14.81 22.36
C GLN A 5 -7.82 -13.50 21.81
N ILE A 6 -8.95 -13.04 22.34
CA ILE A 6 -9.57 -11.79 21.91
C ILE A 6 -8.68 -10.60 22.28
N ASP A 7 -8.09 -10.62 23.47
CA ASP A 7 -7.21 -9.56 23.95
C ASP A 7 -5.94 -9.45 23.10
N LEU A 8 -5.31 -10.58 22.76
CA LEU A 8 -4.16 -10.62 21.83
C LEU A 8 -4.50 -10.06 20.44
N LEU A 9 -5.69 -10.37 19.92
CA LEU A 9 -6.14 -9.83 18.64
C LEU A 9 -6.39 -8.32 18.70
N LEU A 10 -6.94 -7.82 19.82
CA LEU A 10 -7.14 -6.38 20.03
C LEU A 10 -5.81 -5.64 20.18
N GLU A 11 -4.86 -6.21 20.92
CA GLU A 11 -3.50 -5.66 21.02
C GLU A 11 -2.84 -5.56 19.65
N ARG A 12 -2.91 -6.63 18.84
CA ARG A 12 -2.40 -6.61 17.46
C ARG A 12 -3.09 -5.54 16.61
N TYR A 13 -4.41 -5.40 16.72
CA TYR A 13 -5.15 -4.39 15.98
C TYR A 13 -4.71 -2.96 16.35
N LEU A 14 -4.52 -2.69 17.64
CA LEU A 14 -4.06 -1.37 18.11
C LEU A 14 -2.65 -1.06 17.61
N GLY A 15 -1.75 -2.04 17.60
CA GLY A 15 -0.42 -1.88 17.00
C GLY A 15 -0.47 -1.57 15.51
N LEU A 16 -1.34 -2.25 14.76
CA LEU A 16 -1.55 -1.96 13.33
C LEU A 16 -2.18 -0.59 13.10
N LEU A 17 -3.09 -0.17 13.97
CA LEU A 17 -3.71 1.15 13.89
C LEU A 17 -2.68 2.27 14.11
N ASP A 18 -1.78 2.12 15.08
CA ASP A 18 -0.68 3.05 15.33
C ASP A 18 0.32 3.13 14.16
N GLU A 19 0.64 1.97 13.58
CA GLU A 19 1.47 1.92 12.37
C GLU A 19 0.77 2.63 11.20
N TYR A 20 -0.53 2.38 11.00
CA TYR A 20 -1.32 3.00 9.94
C TYR A 20 -1.37 4.53 10.09
N THR A 21 -1.64 5.05 11.30
CA THR A 21 -1.70 6.50 11.53
C THR A 21 -0.35 7.16 11.28
N THR A 22 0.74 6.52 11.73
CA THR A 22 2.12 6.99 11.50
C THR A 22 2.48 7.01 10.01
N LEU A 23 2.13 5.96 9.27
CA LEU A 23 2.34 5.88 7.83
C LEU A 23 1.52 6.94 7.08
N ARG A 24 0.27 7.18 7.51
CA ARG A 24 -0.60 8.20 6.90
C ARG A 24 -0.06 9.61 7.12
N GLU A 25 0.46 9.91 8.31
CA GLU A 25 1.13 11.18 8.58
C GLU A 25 2.38 11.35 7.71
N SER A 26 3.20 10.30 7.60
CA SER A 26 4.40 10.27 6.77
C SER A 26 4.10 10.47 5.29
N LEU A 27 3.03 9.84 4.77
CA LEU A 27 2.56 10.02 3.40
C LEU A 27 2.09 11.45 3.18
N SER A 28 1.35 12.02 4.13
CA SER A 28 0.82 13.38 4.03
C SER A 28 1.96 14.41 3.99
N LYS A 29 3.00 14.23 4.83
CA LYS A 29 4.22 15.05 4.81
C LYS A 29 4.97 14.91 3.47
N THR A 30 5.15 13.68 2.99
CA THR A 30 5.84 13.40 1.72
C THR A 30 5.10 14.03 0.54
N GLN A 31 3.78 13.90 0.49
CA GLN A 31 2.93 14.52 -0.54
C GLN A 31 2.98 16.04 -0.48
N ALA A 32 2.90 16.64 0.71
CA ALA A 32 3.02 18.09 0.86
C ALA A 32 4.37 18.61 0.35
N SER A 33 5.48 17.95 0.70
CA SER A 33 6.81 18.29 0.18
C SER A 33 6.88 18.16 -1.34
N MET A 34 6.36 17.06 -1.90
CA MET A 34 6.32 16.83 -3.34
C MET A 34 5.58 17.96 -4.08
N TYR A 35 4.38 18.33 -3.63
CA TYR A 35 3.61 19.39 -4.27
C TYR A 35 4.28 20.76 -4.12
N HIS A 36 4.89 21.04 -2.97
CA HIS A 36 5.67 22.24 -2.77
C HIS A 36 6.87 22.31 -3.73
N ASP A 37 7.59 21.21 -3.91
CA ASP A 37 8.73 21.13 -4.80
C ASP A 37 8.34 21.28 -6.28
N ILE A 38 7.18 20.74 -6.68
CA ILE A 38 6.59 20.96 -8.01
C ILE A 38 6.23 22.44 -8.21
N ALA A 39 5.58 23.06 -7.21
CA ALA A 39 5.23 24.48 -7.28
C ALA A 39 6.48 25.35 -7.39
N ARG A 40 7.52 25.05 -6.61
CA ARG A 40 8.81 25.74 -6.66
C ARG A 40 9.48 25.57 -8.02
N ALA A 41 9.49 24.36 -8.57
CA ALA A 41 10.03 24.10 -9.91
C ALA A 41 9.33 24.97 -10.97
N ASN A 42 7.99 24.98 -10.96
CA ASN A 42 7.18 25.76 -11.89
C ASN A 42 7.37 27.28 -11.72
N PHE A 43 7.53 27.76 -10.49
CA PHE A 43 7.79 29.17 -10.23
C PHE A 43 9.16 29.62 -10.75
N SER A 44 10.18 28.77 -10.59
CA SER A 44 11.55 29.06 -11.05
C SER A 44 11.80 28.76 -12.54
N ALA A 45 10.82 28.20 -13.25
CA ALA A 45 11.00 27.79 -14.63
C ALA A 45 11.10 29.02 -15.55
N GLU A 46 12.21 29.12 -16.29
CA GLU A 46 12.39 30.18 -17.28
C GLU A 46 11.46 29.98 -18.49
N ARG A 47 11.11 31.07 -19.19
CA ARG A 47 10.32 31.09 -20.44
C ARG A 47 8.87 30.57 -20.35
N GLY A 48 8.25 30.58 -19.17
CA GLY A 48 6.85 30.16 -19.01
C GLY A 48 6.65 28.65 -19.18
N ILE A 49 7.72 27.87 -19.06
CA ILE A 49 7.67 26.41 -19.06
C ILE A 49 6.95 25.96 -17.79
N ARG A 50 5.91 25.15 -17.94
CA ARG A 50 5.25 24.46 -16.84
C ARG A 50 5.59 22.98 -16.93
N TYR A 51 6.19 22.44 -15.88
CA TYR A 51 6.42 21.00 -15.77
C TYR A 51 5.06 20.31 -15.61
N GLY A 52 4.62 19.66 -16.68
CA GLY A 52 3.28 19.11 -16.76
C GLY A 52 3.08 18.20 -17.98
N PRO A 53 1.83 17.78 -18.23
CA PRO A 53 1.49 16.76 -19.22
C PRO A 53 1.96 17.08 -20.65
N ASP A 54 2.07 18.36 -21.00
CA ASP A 54 2.48 18.81 -22.33
C ASP A 54 3.90 18.36 -22.72
N TYR A 55 4.71 17.96 -21.74
CA TYR A 55 6.07 17.44 -21.94
C TYR A 55 6.15 15.92 -21.78
N TYR A 56 5.04 15.21 -21.52
CA TYR A 56 5.07 13.76 -21.36
C TYR A 56 5.28 13.10 -22.72
N ASP A 57 6.10 12.06 -22.74
CA ASP A 57 6.21 11.18 -23.90
C ASP A 57 4.89 10.38 -24.02
N GLU A 58 4.23 10.42 -25.17
CA GLU A 58 3.00 9.65 -25.42
C GLU A 58 3.24 8.13 -25.30
N ARG A 59 4.49 7.69 -25.41
CA ARG A 59 4.92 6.29 -25.20
C ARG A 59 5.24 5.98 -23.74
N MET A 60 4.93 6.87 -22.80
CA MET A 60 5.17 6.71 -21.37
C MET A 60 4.60 5.38 -20.87
N GLN A 61 5.46 4.57 -20.27
CA GLN A 61 5.08 3.35 -19.56
C GLN A 61 5.29 3.54 -18.05
N ALA A 62 4.54 2.78 -17.25
CA ALA A 62 4.74 2.76 -15.81
C ALA A 62 6.18 2.33 -15.49
N SER A 63 6.90 3.11 -14.70
CA SER A 63 8.24 2.76 -14.21
C SER A 63 8.21 1.83 -13.00
N ARG A 64 7.05 1.75 -12.33
CA ARG A 64 6.78 0.99 -11.11
C ARG A 64 5.44 0.28 -11.25
N VAL A 65 5.41 -0.98 -10.84
CA VAL A 65 4.24 -1.84 -10.87
C VAL A 65 4.03 -2.38 -9.46
N LEU A 66 2.78 -2.48 -9.05
CA LEU A 66 2.44 -3.05 -7.76
C LEU A 66 2.14 -4.55 -7.93
N THR A 67 2.79 -5.36 -7.10
CA THR A 67 2.54 -6.79 -6.98
C THR A 67 1.77 -7.06 -5.71
N ILE A 68 0.70 -7.86 -5.84
CA ILE A 68 -0.14 -8.29 -4.74
C ILE A 68 0.17 -9.76 -4.51
N THR A 69 0.68 -10.10 -3.34
CA THR A 69 0.84 -11.49 -2.91
C THR A 69 -0.33 -11.84 -2.01
N ALA A 70 -1.30 -12.57 -2.57
CA ALA A 70 -2.36 -13.23 -1.84
C ALA A 70 -2.20 -14.74 -2.08
N THR A 71 -1.81 -15.50 -1.07
CA THR A 71 -1.64 -16.94 -1.21
C THR A 71 -3.01 -17.61 -1.03
N ASP A 72 -3.57 -18.21 -2.07
CA ASP A 72 -4.83 -18.99 -1.96
C ASP A 72 -4.70 -20.19 -0.99
N ALA A 73 -3.48 -20.64 -0.72
CA ALA A 73 -3.16 -21.70 0.24
C ALA A 73 -3.30 -21.25 1.71
N ASP A 74 -3.13 -19.95 1.98
CA ASP A 74 -3.25 -19.35 3.30
C ASP A 74 -4.49 -18.45 3.33
N ALA A 75 -5.68 -19.04 3.22
CA ALA A 75 -6.96 -18.30 3.32
C ALA A 75 -7.14 -17.53 4.66
N GLU A 76 -6.20 -17.72 5.60
CA GLU A 76 -6.08 -16.99 6.86
C GLU A 76 -5.03 -15.87 6.86
N ALA A 77 -4.30 -15.62 5.77
CA ALA A 77 -3.35 -14.51 5.69
C ALA A 77 -3.93 -13.29 4.96
N ALA A 78 -3.58 -12.09 5.43
CA ALA A 78 -3.91 -10.86 4.73
C ALA A 78 -3.01 -10.68 3.49
N PRO A 79 -3.53 -10.12 2.38
CA PRO A 79 -2.71 -9.84 1.20
C PRO A 79 -1.65 -8.79 1.50
N ALA A 80 -0.45 -9.00 0.96
CA ALA A 80 0.64 -8.03 1.04
C ALA A 80 0.87 -7.35 -0.32
N PHE A 81 1.24 -6.07 -0.27
CA PHE A 81 1.42 -5.22 -1.43
C PHE A 81 2.88 -4.76 -1.48
N ALA A 82 3.53 -4.96 -2.62
CA ALA A 82 4.91 -4.52 -2.85
C ALA A 82 5.03 -3.79 -4.17
N SER A 83 5.79 -2.69 -4.19
CA SER A 83 6.20 -2.03 -5.43
C SER A 83 7.41 -2.75 -6.01
N ILE A 84 7.37 -3.03 -7.32
CA ILE A 84 8.48 -3.57 -8.09
C ILE A 84 8.75 -2.63 -9.26
N LYS A 85 10.03 -2.45 -9.60
CA LYS A 85 10.40 -1.73 -10.82
C LYS A 85 9.85 -2.49 -12.04
N ALA A 86 9.15 -1.80 -12.93
CA ALA A 86 8.57 -2.41 -14.11
C ALA A 86 9.65 -3.08 -14.97
N PRO A 87 9.41 -4.30 -15.50
CA PRO A 87 10.35 -4.95 -16.40
C PRO A 87 10.66 -4.05 -17.61
N GLU A 88 11.90 -4.09 -18.08
CA GLU A 88 12.26 -3.45 -19.34
C GLU A 88 11.66 -4.27 -20.49
N PRO A 89 10.87 -3.67 -21.41
CA PRO A 89 10.46 -4.39 -22.59
C PRO A 89 11.72 -4.75 -23.35
N ASP A 90 11.90 -6.05 -23.62
CA ASP A 90 12.93 -6.52 -24.54
C ASP A 90 12.83 -5.71 -25.83
N ALA A 91 13.97 -5.21 -26.29
CA ALA A 91 14.07 -4.54 -27.58
C ALA A 91 13.49 -5.46 -28.66
N PRO A 92 12.77 -4.93 -29.67
CA PRO A 92 12.35 -5.78 -30.77
C PRO A 92 13.58 -6.39 -31.45
N GLU A 93 13.65 -7.72 -31.49
CA GLU A 93 14.45 -8.47 -32.44
C GLU A 93 13.90 -8.17 -33.85
N THR A 94 14.36 -7.08 -34.45
CA THR A 94 14.18 -6.81 -35.88
C THR A 94 15.56 -6.65 -36.49
N GLU A 95 15.98 -7.69 -37.21
CA GLU A 95 17.08 -7.61 -38.16
C GLU A 95 16.78 -6.50 -39.17
N GLY A 96 17.64 -5.48 -39.21
CA GLY A 96 17.70 -4.56 -40.35
C GLY A 96 17.23 -3.13 -40.18
N GLU A 97 17.46 -2.46 -39.05
CA GLU A 97 17.65 -1.00 -39.04
C GLU A 97 18.37 -0.57 -37.75
N ALA A 98 19.28 0.40 -37.83
CA ALA A 98 20.12 0.79 -36.68
C ALA A 98 19.26 1.21 -35.48
N PRO A 99 19.45 0.60 -34.28
CA PRO A 99 18.57 0.85 -33.16
C PRO A 99 18.77 2.28 -32.66
N ALA A 100 17.73 3.11 -32.78
CA ALA A 100 17.68 4.37 -32.05
C ALA A 100 17.78 4.03 -30.55
N LYS A 101 18.84 4.53 -29.90
CA LYS A 101 19.14 4.27 -28.48
C LYS A 101 17.87 4.43 -27.63
N PRO A 102 17.55 3.49 -26.73
CA PRO A 102 16.38 3.63 -25.86
C PRO A 102 16.54 4.93 -25.07
N LYS A 103 15.69 5.92 -25.37
CA LYS A 103 15.62 7.13 -24.56
C LYS A 103 15.21 6.67 -23.16
N SER A 104 16.06 6.96 -22.18
CA SER A 104 15.91 6.48 -20.81
C SER A 104 14.50 6.65 -20.28
N LYS A 105 13.92 5.61 -19.68
CA LYS A 105 12.62 5.62 -18.98
C LYS A 105 12.53 6.60 -17.79
N ASP A 106 13.57 7.39 -17.53
CA ASP A 106 13.55 8.39 -16.47
C ASP A 106 12.69 9.58 -16.92
N PRO A 107 11.50 9.79 -16.31
CA PRO A 107 10.58 10.84 -16.73
C PRO A 107 11.16 12.25 -16.55
N LEU A 108 12.20 12.44 -15.71
CA LEU A 108 12.85 13.74 -15.57
C LEU A 108 13.51 14.22 -16.88
N ARG A 109 13.95 13.28 -17.72
CA ARG A 109 14.66 13.62 -18.96
C ARG A 109 13.73 14.11 -20.07
N TRP A 110 12.41 13.94 -19.91
CA TRP A 110 11.44 14.55 -20.81
C TRP A 110 11.40 16.07 -20.70
N PHE A 111 11.86 16.62 -19.57
CA PHE A 111 11.93 18.06 -19.34
C PHE A 111 13.29 18.69 -19.70
N GLY A 112 14.11 17.98 -20.48
CA GLY A 112 15.42 18.44 -20.95
C GLY A 112 16.61 17.85 -20.18
N ILE A 113 17.82 18.28 -20.57
CA ILE A 113 19.09 17.72 -20.06
C ILE A 113 19.33 18.09 -18.59
N LEU A 114 18.77 19.22 -18.13
CA LEU A 114 19.00 19.77 -16.79
C LEU A 114 17.68 20.03 -16.07
N ALA A 115 17.08 18.97 -15.51
CA ALA A 115 15.92 19.11 -14.64
C ALA A 115 16.32 19.88 -13.35
N PRO A 116 15.55 20.90 -12.93
CA PRO A 116 15.89 21.71 -11.77
C PRO A 116 15.82 20.88 -10.49
N GLN A 117 16.60 21.25 -9.47
CA GLN A 117 16.68 20.51 -8.21
C GLN A 117 15.30 20.24 -7.57
N PRO A 118 14.36 21.22 -7.49
CA PRO A 118 13.05 20.95 -6.91
C PRO A 118 12.28 19.86 -7.68
N LEU A 119 12.39 19.80 -9.01
CA LEU A 119 11.72 18.75 -9.80
C LEU A 119 12.31 17.36 -9.51
N ARG A 120 13.63 17.28 -9.29
CA ARG A 120 14.30 16.03 -8.88
C ARG A 120 13.86 15.60 -7.48
N GLN A 121 13.72 16.53 -6.54
CA GLN A 121 13.20 16.25 -5.21
C GLN A 121 11.74 15.82 -5.23
N ALA A 122 10.89 16.47 -6.04
CA ALA A 122 9.52 16.03 -6.26
C ALA A 122 9.45 14.60 -6.77
N GLN A 123 10.29 14.23 -7.76
CA GLN A 123 10.35 12.86 -8.26
C GLN A 123 10.82 11.88 -7.18
N ALA A 124 11.84 12.22 -6.40
CA ALA A 124 12.31 11.37 -5.30
C ALA A 124 11.22 11.14 -4.23
N ASN A 125 10.48 12.19 -3.87
CA ASN A 125 9.37 12.11 -2.93
C ASN A 125 8.21 11.27 -3.49
N ALA A 126 7.87 11.44 -4.77
CA ALA A 126 6.87 10.63 -5.46
C ALA A 126 7.26 9.15 -5.46
N ILE A 127 8.51 8.85 -5.81
CA ILE A 127 9.10 7.52 -5.80
C ILE A 127 8.99 6.90 -4.42
N HIS A 128 9.41 7.60 -3.38
CA HIS A 128 9.31 7.13 -2.01
C HIS A 128 7.85 6.82 -1.63
N ALA A 129 6.92 7.72 -1.95
CA ALA A 129 5.50 7.50 -1.66
C ALA A 129 4.95 6.21 -2.30
N VAL A 130 5.27 5.94 -3.57
CA VAL A 130 4.74 4.75 -4.28
C VAL A 130 5.52 3.47 -4.01
N ASP A 131 6.80 3.56 -3.64
CA ASP A 131 7.62 2.37 -3.38
C ASP A 131 7.48 1.84 -1.96
N THR A 132 7.32 2.74 -0.98
CA THR A 132 7.41 2.38 0.44
C THR A 132 6.09 2.63 1.16
N LEU A 133 5.60 3.87 1.11
CA LEU A 133 4.50 4.30 1.98
C LEU A 133 3.15 3.71 1.57
N ILE A 134 2.78 3.86 0.29
CA ILE A 134 1.48 3.40 -0.21
C ILE A 134 1.36 1.87 -0.13
N PRO A 135 2.34 1.06 -0.59
CA PRO A 135 2.25 -0.40 -0.47
C PRO A 135 2.17 -0.87 0.99
N ARG A 136 2.96 -0.28 1.90
CA ARG A 136 2.87 -0.64 3.33
C ARG A 136 1.53 -0.25 3.93
N LEU A 137 1.02 0.94 3.63
CA LEU A 137 -0.29 1.40 4.12
C LEU A 137 -1.43 0.50 3.63
N ALA A 138 -1.41 0.07 2.36
CA ALA A 138 -2.37 -0.88 1.81
C ALA A 138 -2.26 -2.26 2.48
N THR A 139 -1.05 -2.72 2.78
CA THR A 139 -0.81 -3.98 3.50
C THR A 139 -1.35 -3.91 4.93
N VAL A 140 -1.03 -2.85 5.67
CA VAL A 140 -1.53 -2.66 7.04
C VAL A 140 -3.06 -2.56 7.08
N ASP A 141 -3.68 -1.85 6.13
CA ASP A 141 -5.14 -1.79 6.02
C ASP A 141 -5.78 -3.17 5.78
N ALA A 142 -5.14 -4.01 4.95
CA ALA A 142 -5.57 -5.37 4.73
C ALA A 142 -5.39 -6.26 5.98
N GLU A 143 -4.26 -6.13 6.69
CA GLU A 143 -4.00 -6.81 7.96
C GLU A 143 -5.04 -6.41 9.03
N MET A 144 -5.37 -5.11 9.14
CA MET A 144 -6.38 -4.61 10.07
C MET A 144 -7.75 -5.25 9.81
N LYS A 145 -8.22 -5.24 8.56
CA LYS A 145 -9.48 -5.89 8.16
C LYS A 145 -9.48 -7.38 8.48
N HIS A 146 -8.34 -8.04 8.28
CA HIS A 146 -8.19 -9.44 8.60
C HIS A 146 -8.36 -9.70 10.11
N VAL A 147 -7.66 -8.93 10.95
CA VAL A 147 -7.75 -9.03 12.41
C VAL A 147 -9.18 -8.71 12.89
N GLU A 148 -9.87 -7.73 12.30
CA GLU A 148 -11.28 -7.45 12.61
C GLU A 148 -12.19 -8.65 12.37
N ILE A 149 -11.96 -9.39 11.27
CA ILE A 149 -12.70 -10.63 10.99
C ILE A 149 -12.39 -11.68 12.06
N GLN A 150 -11.13 -11.86 12.44
CA GLN A 150 -10.73 -12.81 13.48
C GLN A 150 -11.37 -12.47 14.84
N ILE A 151 -11.38 -11.20 15.24
CA ILE A 151 -12.04 -10.73 16.47
C ILE A 151 -13.53 -11.05 16.44
N ARG A 152 -14.20 -10.78 15.32
CA ARG A 152 -15.64 -11.09 15.16
C ARG A 152 -15.91 -12.59 15.28
N ARG A 153 -15.06 -13.43 14.67
CA ARG A 153 -15.15 -14.89 14.74
C ARG A 153 -14.93 -15.39 16.17
N ALA A 154 -13.90 -14.92 16.86
CA ALA A 154 -13.60 -15.29 18.24
C ALA A 154 -14.73 -14.91 19.20
N ARG A 155 -15.26 -13.68 19.09
CA ARG A 155 -16.43 -13.23 19.88
C ARG A 155 -17.68 -14.08 19.63
N LYS A 156 -17.95 -14.43 18.36
CA LYS A 156 -19.09 -15.29 18.01
C LYS A 156 -18.92 -16.70 18.58
N LYS A 157 -17.71 -17.28 18.50
CA LYS A 157 -17.40 -18.58 19.08
C LYS A 157 -17.62 -18.57 20.60
N ARG A 158 -17.10 -17.55 21.30
CA ARG A 158 -17.29 -17.37 22.75
C ARG A 158 -18.77 -17.32 23.14
N ALA A 159 -19.58 -16.52 22.42
CA ALA A 159 -21.00 -16.42 22.68
C ALA A 159 -21.74 -17.76 22.50
N LYS A 160 -21.38 -18.55 21.47
CA LYS A 160 -21.94 -19.88 21.24
C LYS A 160 -21.59 -20.86 22.38
N VAL A 161 -20.34 -20.84 22.86
CA VAL A 161 -19.90 -21.68 23.98
C VAL A 161 -20.64 -21.30 25.27
N ALA A 162 -20.79 -20.01 25.55
CA ALA A 162 -21.55 -19.53 26.70
C ALA A 162 -23.02 -19.97 26.67
N ALA A 163 -23.70 -19.81 25.52
CA ALA A 163 -25.10 -20.24 25.36
C ALA A 163 -25.27 -21.77 25.46
N ALA A 164 -24.32 -22.56 24.95
CA ALA A 164 -24.33 -24.00 25.10
C ALA A 164 -24.16 -24.41 26.58
N GLY A 165 -23.25 -23.77 27.31
CA GLY A 165 -23.06 -23.98 28.75
C GLY A 165 -24.33 -23.68 29.54
N GLU A 166 -25.00 -22.56 29.26
CA GLU A 166 -26.26 -22.18 29.91
C GLU A 166 -27.40 -23.18 29.64
N SER A 167 -27.48 -23.70 28.41
CA SER A 167 -28.46 -24.74 28.08
C SER A 167 -28.20 -26.07 28.82
N ILE A 168 -26.93 -26.40 29.06
CA ILE A 168 -26.52 -27.62 29.78
C ILE A 168 -26.80 -27.47 31.27
N THR A 169 -26.47 -26.31 31.88
CA THR A 169 -26.75 -26.04 33.28
C THR A 169 -28.24 -25.99 33.56
N ALA A 170 -29.04 -25.33 32.70
CA ALA A 170 -30.50 -25.31 32.82
C ALA A 170 -31.11 -26.72 32.78
N LYS A 171 -30.60 -27.60 31.89
CA LYS A 171 -31.05 -28.99 31.79
C LYS A 171 -30.67 -29.81 33.04
N ALA A 172 -29.49 -29.60 33.61
CA ALA A 172 -29.04 -30.30 34.82
C ALA A 172 -29.88 -29.91 36.05
N VAL A 173 -30.21 -28.62 36.20
CA VAL A 173 -31.05 -28.12 37.30
C VAL A 173 -32.48 -28.68 37.24
N ALA A 174 -33.05 -28.82 36.03
CA ALA A 174 -34.38 -29.41 35.86
C ALA A 174 -34.42 -30.89 36.29
N VAL A 175 -33.38 -31.66 35.98
CA VAL A 175 -33.29 -33.08 36.35
C VAL A 175 -33.09 -33.27 37.86
N ALA A 176 -32.35 -32.40 38.53
CA ALA A 176 -32.12 -32.48 39.98
C ALA A 176 -33.34 -32.04 40.83
N SER A 177 -34.34 -31.41 40.21
CA SER A 177 -35.57 -30.96 40.87
C SER A 177 -36.74 -31.95 40.71
N THR A 178 -36.49 -33.12 40.12
CA THR A 178 -37.46 -34.22 39.93
C THR A 178 -37.08 -35.39 40.82
#